data_AF-A0A0P9GB71-F1
#
_entry.id   AF-A0A0P9GB71-F1
#
_cell.length_a   1.000
_cell.length_b   1.000
_cell.length_c   1.000
_cell.angle_alpha   90.00
_cell.angle_beta   90.00
_cell.angle_gamma   90.00
#
_symmetry.space_group_name_H-M   'P 1'
#
loop_
_entity.id
_entity.type
_entity.pdbx_description
1 polymer ?
#
loop_
_entity_poly.entity_id
_entity_poly.type
_entity_poly.pdbx_seq_one_letter_code
_entity_poly.pdbx_strand_id
1 'polypeptide(L)' 'MPEGPGKGQVVNLKVMLDEYYTLRGWDLETGIPKLETLEKLGLHREASELKGMGEPPKN' A
#
# COMPACT_ATOMS: atom_id res chain seq x y z
N MET A 1 20.36 -22.64 9.33
CA MET A 1 21.48 -22.26 10.23
C MET A 1 21.21 -20.85 10.75
N PRO A 2 21.23 -20.60 12.07
CA PRO A 2 20.98 -19.29 12.67
C PRO A 2 22.28 -18.47 12.87
N GLU A 3 23.29 -18.66 12.01
CA GLU A 3 24.62 -18.04 12.12
C GLU A 3 24.93 -17.29 10.81
N GLY A 4 25.42 -16.05 10.89
CA GLY A 4 25.81 -15.24 9.72
C GLY A 4 25.71 -13.72 9.99
N PRO A 5 26.22 -12.85 9.08
CA PRO A 5 26.26 -11.38 9.28
C PRO A 5 24.88 -10.74 9.52
N GLY A 6 23.80 -11.38 9.06
CA GLY A 6 22.43 -10.91 9.26
C GLY A 6 21.78 -11.38 10.58
N LYS A 7 22.48 -12.13 11.43
CA LYS A 7 21.92 -12.63 12.70
C LYS A 7 21.52 -11.46 13.60
N GLY A 8 20.23 -11.40 13.96
CA GLY A 8 19.68 -10.33 14.79
C GLY A 8 19.35 -9.03 14.06
N GLN A 9 19.56 -8.96 12.75
CA GLN A 9 19.08 -7.82 11.97
C GLN A 9 17.56 -7.91 11.78
N VAL A 10 16.87 -6.81 12.07
CA VAL A 10 15.43 -6.67 11.86
C VAL A 10 15.21 -5.51 10.89
N VAL A 11 14.43 -5.73 9.85
CA VAL A 11 14.05 -4.69 8.90
C VAL A 11 12.88 -3.89 9.49
N ASN A 12 13.00 -2.57 9.48
CA ASN A 12 11.88 -1.69 9.84
C ASN A 12 10.88 -1.60 8.68
N LEU A 13 10.10 -2.66 8.51
CA LEU A 13 9.18 -2.82 7.39
C LEU A 13 8.08 -1.74 7.36
N LYS A 14 7.68 -1.22 8.52
CA LYS A 14 6.64 -0.17 8.60
C LYS A 14 7.05 1.08 7.83
N VAL A 15 8.27 1.59 8.06
CA VAL A 15 8.76 2.79 7.38
C VAL A 15 8.84 2.58 5.88
N MET A 16 9.34 1.41 5.46
CA MET A 16 9.46 1.07 4.04
C MET A 16 8.10 0.96 3.36
N LEU A 17 7.10 0.38 4.02
CA LEU A 17 5.74 0.27 3.48
C LEU A 17 5.05 1.63 3.40
N ASP A 18 5.20 2.48 4.42
CA ASP A 18 4.61 3.83 4.41
C ASP A 18 5.19 4.68 3.27
N GLU A 19 6.51 4.63 3.07
CA GLU A 19 7.19 5.29 1.95
C GLU A 19 6.73 4.73 0.61
N TYR A 20 6.64 3.40 0.49
CA TYR A 20 6.19 2.76 -0.74
C TYR A 20 4.75 3.16 -1.11
N TYR A 21 3.81 3.09 -0.17
CA TYR A 21 2.42 3.50 -0.40
C TYR A 21 2.33 4.99 -0.74
N THR A 22 3.09 5.85 -0.07
CA THR A 22 3.16 7.27 -0.40
C THR A 22 3.61 7.48 -1.85
N LEU A 23 4.70 6.84 -2.26
CA LEU A 23 5.25 6.95 -3.62
C LEU A 23 4.27 6.43 -4.69
N ARG A 24 3.49 5.41 -4.36
CA ARG A 24 2.51 4.81 -5.29
C ARG A 24 1.16 5.54 -5.28
N GLY A 25 0.95 6.52 -4.41
CA GLY A 25 -0.33 7.19 -4.23
C GLY A 25 -1.40 6.26 -3.66
N TRP A 26 -1.01 5.44 -2.68
CA TRP A 26 -1.88 4.51 -1.96
C TRP A 26 -2.17 5.07 -0.57
N ASP A 27 -3.25 4.60 0.03
CA ASP A 27 -3.60 4.92 1.41
C ASP A 27 -2.75 4.12 2.40
N LEU A 28 -2.23 4.79 3.45
CA LEU A 28 -1.27 4.18 4.38
C LEU A 28 -1.92 3.18 5.34
N GLU A 29 -3.20 3.35 5.62
CA GLU A 29 -3.91 2.55 6.62
C GLU A 29 -4.49 1.28 5.98
N THR A 30 -5.09 1.44 4.79
CA THR A 30 -5.77 0.36 4.07
C THR A 30 -4.86 -0.34 3.06
N GLY A 31 -3.80 0.32 2.60
CA GLY A 31 -2.92 -0.19 1.53
C GLY A 31 -3.59 -0.19 0.15
N ILE A 32 -4.71 0.52 -0.02
CA ILE A 32 -5.47 0.54 -1.27
C ILE A 32 -5.05 1.75 -2.12
N PRO A 33 -4.93 1.61 -3.46
CA PRO A 33 -4.68 2.75 -4.34
C PRO A 33 -5.75 3.84 -4.19
N LYS A 34 -5.33 5.10 -4.13
CA LYS A 34 -6.28 6.22 -4.15
C LYS A 34 -7.03 6.25 -5.48
N LEU A 35 -8.26 6.80 -5.46
CA LEU A 35 -9.07 6.98 -6.66
C LEU A 35 -8.32 7.75 -7.75
N GLU A 36 -7.61 8.82 -7.38
CA GLU A 36 -6.79 9.60 -8.31
C GLU A 36 -5.70 8.76 -8.99
N THR A 37 -5.13 7.77 -8.29
CA THR A 37 -4.09 6.88 -8.83
C THR A 37 -4.69 5.92 -9.85
N LEU A 38 -5.85 5.34 -9.54
CA LEU A 38 -6.58 4.47 -10.46
C LEU A 38 -6.99 5.23 -11.73
N GLU A 39 -7.53 6.45 -11.58
CA GLU A 39 -7.93 7.30 -12.71
C GLU A 39 -6.73 7.69 -13.58
N LYS A 40 -5.59 8.09 -12.98
CA LYS A 40 -4.35 8.41 -13.71
C LYS A 40 -3.80 7.22 -14.51
N LEU A 41 -4.03 5.99 -14.04
CA LEU A 41 -3.59 4.76 -14.70
C LEU A 41 -4.60 4.21 -15.72
N GLY A 42 -5.76 4.86 -15.91
CA GLY A 42 -6.81 4.39 -16.81
C GLY A 42 -7.66 3.24 -16.26
N LEU A 43 -7.54 2.94 -14.96
CA LEU A 43 -8.28 1.89 -14.24
C LEU A 43 -9.66 2.40 -13.80
N HIS A 44 -10.46 2.88 -14.77
CA HIS A 44 -11.73 3.56 -14.50
C HIS A 44 -12.80 2.63 -13.93
N ARG A 45 -12.77 1.35 -14.31
CA ARG A 45 -13.72 0.34 -13.80
C ARG A 45 -13.48 0.12 -12.31
N GLU A 46 -12.22 -0.11 -11.93
CA GLU A 46 -11.78 -0.35 -10.57
C GLU A 46 -12.04 0.89 -9.71
N ALA A 47 -11.78 2.10 -10.24
CA ALA A 47 -12.12 3.35 -9.57
C ALA A 47 -13.64 3.49 -9.34
N SER A 48 -14.47 3.03 -10.27
CA SER A 48 -15.93 3.05 -10.13
C SER A 48 -16.43 2.02 -9.12
N GLU A 49 -15.87 0.82 -9.13
CA GLU A 49 -16.17 -0.23 -8.14
C GLU A 49 -15.76 0.22 -6.73
N LEU A 50 -14.57 0.81 -6.57
CA LEU A 50 -14.09 1.33 -5.28
C LEU A 50 -14.98 2.46 -4.75
N LYS A 51 -15.45 3.37 -5.62
CA LYS A 51 -16.44 4.40 -5.24
C LYS A 51 -17.76 3.79 -4.76
N GLY A 52 -18.18 2.66 -5.35
CA GLY A 52 -19.41 1.96 -4.99
C GLY A 52 -19.34 1.13 -3.72
N MET A 53 -18.14 0.69 -3.31
CA MET A 53 -17.92 -0.16 -2.14
C MET A 53 -17.95 0.58 -0.79
N GLY A 54 -17.96 1.92 -0.78
CA GLY A 54 -17.82 2.70 0.46
C GLY A 54 -16.39 2.73 0.99
N GLU A 55 -16.18 3.09 2.26
CA GLU A 55 -14.83 3.07 2.85
C GLU A 55 -14.34 1.62 3.04
N PRO A 56 -13.16 1.27 2.52
CA PRO A 56 -12.59 -0.05 2.72
C PRO A 56 -12.20 -0.27 4.19
N PRO A 57 -12.21 -1.53 4.67
CA PRO A 57 -11.81 -1.85 6.03
C PRO A 57 -10.35 -1.46 6.27
N LYS A 58 -10.11 -0.82 7.41
CA LYS A 58 -8.78 -0.46 7.90
C LYS A 58 -8.10 -1.73 8.44
N ASN A 59 -6.79 -1.85 8.20
CA ASN A 59 -5.97 -2.98 8.65
C ASN A 59 -5.52 -2.84 10.11
#